data_AF-A0A350XK84-F1
#
_entry.id   AF-A0A350XK84-F1
#
_cell.length_a   1.000
_cell.length_b   1.000
_cell.length_c   1.000
_cell.angle_alpha   90.00
_cell.angle_beta   90.00
_cell.angle_gamma   90.00
#
_symmetry.space_group_name_H-M   'P 1'
#
loop_
_entity.id
_entity.type
_entity.pdbx_description
1 polymer ?
#
loop_
_entity_poly.entity_id
_entity_poly.type
_entity_poly.pdbx_seq_one_letter_code
_entity_poly.pdbx_strand_id
1 'polypeptide(L)'
;MSNINRKIIVNNLGKKILLSSFWILLIFYFSLRSIADVSSSCTAVPLPTANTPKVEIHADGITIVNGKPFFPFGFYDVSWKSTADERMNHLRDIADAGFNTIHASVTRLDDYEAFLDEAERLGVYVLSEQNVGLLNLVNAFKHKPAVLGWSIADDVDDGTWPPQKVLESHQQVKASDPNHITYVSGYSESIGRFANCSDVIAIQSYPIKVGKAELSSTYSKVSVARDAIAKFNGAVYANLQTFNWSFTNRPEYKDARIPTFSEVRNMTYQALLAGAKGIIYYAYHDRGWHLPDSSNLWKELKSLVPEIKAVSSSLLEGDFREINTGVKNVLAGIWVSKDQALTVIVNNSYKNNAEVAIELPVGISEARPMFQGRPSGMSVKEGKLSGSLNPLEVHVYSLKA
;
A
#
# COMPACT_ATOMS: atom_id res chain seq x y z
N MET A 1 50.00 -30.84 27.06
CA MET A 1 50.18 -29.94 28.22
C MET A 1 48.82 -29.27 28.44
N SER A 2 47.95 -29.91 29.25
CA SER A 2 47.69 -29.64 30.69
C SER A 2 46.84 -28.37 30.86
N ASN A 3 45.77 -28.24 31.67
CA ASN A 3 45.06 -28.98 32.72
C ASN A 3 43.62 -28.37 32.74
N ILE A 4 42.47 -29.04 32.89
CA ILE A 4 41.89 -29.82 34.02
C ILE A 4 41.74 -29.04 35.35
N ASN A 5 40.49 -28.71 35.75
CA ASN A 5 39.78 -29.17 36.98
C ASN A 5 38.53 -28.32 37.29
N ARG A 6 37.30 -28.90 37.30
CA ARG A 6 36.54 -29.54 38.42
C ARG A 6 36.03 -28.57 39.50
N LYS A 7 34.72 -28.32 39.59
CA LYS A 7 33.66 -29.04 40.37
C LYS A 7 33.88 -28.99 41.89
N ILE A 8 32.86 -28.55 42.64
CA ILE A 8 32.33 -29.20 43.85
C ILE A 8 30.92 -28.66 44.17
N ILE A 9 30.09 -29.58 44.68
CA ILE A 9 28.65 -29.56 44.99
C ILE A 9 28.48 -29.46 46.53
N VAL A 10 27.22 -29.30 46.98
CA VAL A 10 26.57 -29.85 48.21
C VAL A 10 25.99 -28.71 49.08
N ASN A 11 24.67 -28.45 48.99
CA ASN A 11 23.55 -29.00 49.79
C ASN A 11 23.61 -28.65 51.29
N ASN A 12 22.54 -28.07 51.87
CA ASN A 12 21.42 -28.78 52.51
C ASN A 12 20.78 -28.05 53.72
N LEU A 13 19.48 -28.33 53.93
CA LEU A 13 18.64 -28.19 55.14
C LEU A 13 18.32 -26.75 55.65
N GLY A 14 17.10 -26.36 56.01
CA GLY A 14 15.84 -27.07 56.27
C GLY A 14 15.25 -26.66 57.64
N LYS A 15 13.90 -26.55 57.71
CA LYS A 15 13.01 -26.44 58.91
C LYS A 15 12.90 -25.03 59.56
N LYS A 16 11.79 -24.56 60.14
CA LYS A 16 10.39 -25.00 60.43
C LYS A 16 9.67 -23.75 61.03
N ILE A 17 8.46 -23.34 60.60
CA ILE A 17 7.11 -23.61 61.17
C ILE A 17 6.64 -22.67 62.34
N LEU A 18 5.35 -22.26 62.24
CA LEU A 18 4.27 -21.91 63.23
C LEU A 18 3.95 -20.42 63.59
N LEU A 19 2.67 -20.08 63.31
CA LEU A 19 1.66 -19.34 64.12
C LEU A 19 1.85 -17.82 64.32
N SER A 20 0.84 -16.95 64.43
CA SER A 20 -0.63 -17.00 64.63
C SER A 20 -1.15 -15.54 64.50
N SER A 21 -2.21 -15.25 63.73
CA SER A 21 -3.56 -14.89 64.24
C SER A 21 -3.78 -13.44 64.74
N PHE A 22 -4.87 -12.82 64.21
CA PHE A 22 -5.79 -11.81 64.81
C PHE A 22 -5.74 -10.29 64.47
N TRP A 23 -6.67 -9.88 63.58
CA TRP A 23 -7.75 -8.86 63.69
C TRP A 23 -7.49 -7.33 63.96
N ILE A 24 -8.09 -6.50 63.06
CA ILE A 24 -9.04 -5.37 63.32
C ILE A 24 -8.60 -3.86 63.28
N LEU A 25 -9.40 -3.10 62.48
CA LEU A 25 -9.85 -1.68 62.48
C LEU A 25 -8.88 -0.47 62.26
N LEU A 26 -8.98 0.13 61.06
CA LEU A 26 -9.58 1.46 60.73
C LEU A 26 -9.44 2.64 61.74
N ILE A 27 -8.86 3.78 61.28
CA ILE A 27 -9.43 5.17 61.22
C ILE A 27 -8.37 6.31 61.32
N PHE A 28 -8.37 7.15 60.26
CA PHE A 28 -8.18 8.62 60.11
C PHE A 28 -6.94 9.42 60.64
N TYR A 29 -6.18 9.92 59.64
CA TYR A 29 -5.87 11.33 59.28
C TYR A 29 -4.85 12.24 60.03
N PHE A 30 -4.14 13.00 59.15
CA PHE A 30 -3.28 14.19 59.32
C PHE A 30 -1.88 13.97 59.94
N SER A 31 -0.76 14.51 59.42
CA SER A 31 -0.52 15.62 58.50
C SER A 31 0.93 15.63 57.96
N LEU A 32 1.08 16.15 56.74
CA LEU A 32 2.20 16.98 56.22
C LEU A 32 3.64 16.44 56.34
N ARG A 33 4.16 15.89 55.22
CA ARG A 33 5.51 16.23 54.74
C ARG A 33 5.52 16.38 53.22
N SER A 34 5.91 17.59 52.82
CA SER A 34 6.22 18.04 51.47
C SER A 34 7.30 17.15 50.83
N ILE A 35 6.99 16.58 49.67
CA ILE A 35 7.98 16.26 48.65
C ILE A 35 7.56 17.02 47.41
N ALA A 36 8.43 17.93 47.00
CA ALA A 36 8.28 18.75 45.82
C ALA A 36 8.32 17.90 44.55
N ASP A 37 7.39 18.23 43.65
CA ASP A 37 7.49 18.26 42.20
C ASP A 37 8.47 17.31 41.49
N VAL A 38 7.91 16.21 40.98
CA VAL A 38 8.04 15.89 39.55
C VAL A 38 6.65 15.51 39.04
N SER A 39 5.77 16.50 38.89
CA SER A 39 4.64 16.36 37.98
C SER A 39 5.18 16.54 36.56
N SER A 40 5.68 15.46 35.95
CA SER A 40 5.65 15.37 34.50
C SER A 40 4.18 15.32 34.11
N SER A 41 3.61 16.50 33.86
CA SER A 41 2.32 16.65 33.24
C SER A 41 2.32 15.80 31.98
N CYS A 42 1.54 14.72 31.98
CA CYS A 42 0.99 14.19 30.75
C CYS A 42 0.15 15.33 30.17
N THR A 43 0.77 16.20 29.38
CA THR A 43 0.04 17.08 28.49
C THR A 43 -0.76 16.17 27.59
N ALA A 44 -2.08 16.18 27.78
CA ALA A 44 -3.01 15.57 26.85
C ALA A 44 -2.58 15.99 25.43
N VAL A 45 -2.27 14.99 24.60
CA VAL A 45 -2.14 15.22 23.16
C VAL A 45 -3.42 15.93 22.75
N PRO A 46 -3.35 17.11 22.10
CA PRO A 46 -4.54 17.80 21.66
C PRO A 46 -5.40 16.82 20.87
N LEU A 47 -6.65 16.64 21.30
CA LEU A 47 -7.61 15.91 20.48
C LEU A 47 -7.58 16.54 19.08
N PRO A 48 -7.56 15.73 18.00
CA PRO A 48 -7.65 16.27 16.65
C PRO A 48 -8.78 17.29 16.62
N THR A 49 -8.48 18.51 16.16
CA THR A 49 -9.55 19.47 15.89
C THR A 49 -10.45 18.84 14.83
N ALA A 50 -11.75 19.14 14.86
CA ALA A 50 -12.76 18.52 14.01
C ALA A 50 -12.50 18.63 12.48
N ASN A 51 -11.44 19.33 12.06
CA ASN A 51 -11.02 19.55 10.68
C ASN A 51 -9.69 18.88 10.28
N THR A 52 -8.93 18.24 11.19
CA THR A 52 -7.74 17.47 10.78
C THR A 52 -8.19 16.12 10.23
N PRO A 53 -7.92 15.79 8.96
CA PRO A 53 -8.26 14.48 8.42
C PRO A 53 -7.52 13.41 9.21
N LYS A 54 -8.22 12.30 9.49
CA LYS A 54 -7.61 11.13 10.12
C LYS A 54 -7.43 10.06 9.05
N VAL A 55 -6.18 9.84 8.67
CA VAL A 55 -5.71 8.78 7.79
C VAL A 55 -4.93 7.75 8.59
N GLU A 56 -5.47 6.53 8.68
CA GLU A 56 -4.86 5.43 9.41
C GLU A 56 -4.94 4.13 8.61
N ILE A 57 -4.09 3.17 8.96
CA ILE A 57 -4.18 1.81 8.43
C ILE A 57 -4.94 0.97 9.46
N HIS A 58 -6.06 0.38 9.04
CA HIS A 58 -6.81 -0.57 9.84
C HIS A 58 -6.05 -1.90 9.95
N ALA A 59 -6.40 -2.74 10.92
CA ALA A 59 -5.65 -3.97 11.22
C ALA A 59 -5.56 -4.97 10.05
N ASP A 60 -6.46 -4.88 9.08
CA ASP A 60 -6.50 -5.67 7.84
C ASP A 60 -5.74 -5.00 6.66
N GLY A 61 -4.98 -3.94 6.93
CA GLY A 61 -4.18 -3.21 5.95
C GLY A 61 -4.99 -2.23 5.10
N ILE A 62 -6.27 -1.97 5.42
CA ILE A 62 -7.08 -1.01 4.68
C ILE A 62 -6.76 0.41 5.12
N THR A 63 -6.57 1.30 4.15
CA THR A 63 -6.47 2.73 4.40
C THR A 63 -7.84 3.29 4.76
N ILE A 64 -7.94 3.91 5.93
CA ILE A 64 -9.15 4.56 6.42
C ILE A 64 -8.93 6.06 6.38
N VAL A 65 -9.79 6.78 5.67
CA VAL A 65 -9.79 8.24 5.67
C VAL A 65 -11.10 8.73 6.28
N ASN A 66 -11.00 9.47 7.39
CA ASN A 66 -12.15 10.01 8.12
C ASN A 66 -13.20 8.94 8.45
N GLY A 67 -12.72 7.77 8.90
CA GLY A 67 -13.56 6.63 9.27
C GLY A 67 -14.15 5.83 8.11
N LYS A 68 -13.77 6.11 6.86
CA LYS A 68 -14.26 5.40 5.67
C LYS A 68 -13.13 4.66 4.96
N PRO A 69 -13.36 3.42 4.49
CA PRO A 69 -12.42 2.73 3.62
C PRO A 69 -12.08 3.55 2.38
N PHE A 70 -10.79 3.64 2.07
CA PHE A 70 -10.26 4.37 0.94
C PHE A 70 -9.26 3.48 0.20
N PHE A 71 -9.38 3.40 -1.12
CA PHE A 71 -8.42 2.71 -1.98
C PHE A 71 -7.64 3.76 -2.77
N PRO A 72 -6.37 4.03 -2.42
CA PRO A 72 -5.53 4.95 -3.17
C PRO A 72 -5.31 4.44 -4.59
N PHE A 73 -5.68 5.24 -5.57
CA PHE A 73 -5.58 4.93 -6.99
C PHE A 73 -5.11 6.17 -7.76
N GLY A 74 -3.87 6.15 -8.20
CA GLY A 74 -3.26 7.36 -8.74
C GLY A 74 -1.86 7.18 -9.28
N PHE A 75 -1.06 8.25 -9.24
CA PHE A 75 0.25 8.31 -9.87
C PHE A 75 1.32 8.97 -8.99
N TYR A 76 2.56 8.56 -9.25
CA TYR A 76 3.75 9.36 -8.95
C TYR A 76 3.86 10.52 -9.94
N ASP A 77 3.99 11.71 -9.39
CA ASP A 77 4.40 12.94 -10.04
C ASP A 77 5.75 13.39 -9.45
N VAL A 78 6.84 13.01 -10.11
CA VAL A 78 8.20 13.32 -9.65
C VAL A 78 8.51 14.77 -10.02
N SER A 79 8.00 15.68 -9.19
CA SER A 79 7.93 17.12 -9.45
C SER A 79 9.12 17.91 -8.89
N TRP A 80 10.25 17.26 -8.58
CA TRP A 80 11.45 17.90 -8.01
C TRP A 80 12.01 19.06 -8.84
N LYS A 81 11.76 19.05 -10.15
CA LYS A 81 12.23 20.08 -11.08
C LYS A 81 11.08 20.84 -11.76
N SER A 82 9.84 20.50 -11.42
CA SER A 82 8.66 21.17 -11.95
C SER A 82 8.44 22.50 -11.25
N THR A 83 7.91 23.46 -11.98
CA THR A 83 7.34 24.68 -11.42
C THR A 83 6.06 24.38 -10.63
N ALA A 84 5.64 25.32 -9.77
CA ALA A 84 4.37 25.23 -9.05
C ALA A 84 3.18 25.06 -10.00
N ASP A 85 3.17 25.81 -11.11
CA ASP A 85 2.10 25.78 -12.10
C ASP A 85 2.05 24.45 -12.86
N GLU A 86 3.20 23.88 -13.24
CA GLU A 86 3.26 22.54 -13.84
C GLU A 86 2.70 21.48 -12.89
N ARG A 87 3.16 21.45 -11.63
CA ARG A 87 2.68 20.52 -10.61
C ARG A 87 1.17 20.68 -10.36
N MET A 88 0.67 21.92 -10.33
CA MET A 88 -0.76 22.22 -10.21
C MET A 88 -1.57 21.68 -11.40
N ASN A 89 -1.04 21.82 -12.63
CA ASN A 89 -1.70 21.29 -13.82
C ASN A 89 -1.68 19.76 -13.86
N HIS A 90 -0.62 19.11 -13.37
CA HIS A 90 -0.56 17.65 -13.25
C HIS A 90 -1.63 17.13 -12.29
N LEU A 91 -1.78 17.76 -11.11
CA LEU A 91 -2.85 17.45 -10.17
C LEU A 91 -4.25 17.56 -10.82
N ARG A 92 -4.49 18.62 -11.59
CA ARG A 92 -5.77 18.82 -12.29
C ARG A 92 -6.02 17.76 -13.35
N ASP A 93 -5.06 17.41 -14.19
CA ASP A 93 -5.27 16.36 -15.21
C ASP A 93 -5.47 14.97 -14.58
N ILE A 94 -4.76 14.67 -13.49
CA ILE A 94 -4.97 13.43 -12.71
C ILE A 94 -6.39 13.39 -12.12
N ALA A 95 -6.85 14.49 -11.53
CA ALA A 95 -8.19 14.61 -10.97
C ALA A 95 -9.28 14.51 -12.05
N ASP A 96 -9.12 15.24 -13.16
CA ASP A 96 -10.05 15.25 -14.30
C ASP A 96 -10.14 13.86 -14.98
N ALA A 97 -9.06 13.09 -14.93
CA ALA A 97 -9.03 11.69 -15.35
C ALA A 97 -9.77 10.74 -14.39
N GLY A 98 -10.11 11.19 -13.18
CA GLY A 98 -10.88 10.47 -12.18
C GLY A 98 -10.04 9.67 -11.17
N PHE A 99 -8.72 9.88 -11.14
CA PHE A 99 -7.84 9.31 -10.12
C PHE A 99 -7.96 10.09 -8.81
N ASN A 100 -7.76 9.41 -7.69
CA ASN A 100 -8.07 9.97 -6.36
C ASN A 100 -6.84 10.21 -5.48
N THR A 101 -5.64 9.89 -5.98
CA THR A 101 -4.38 10.02 -5.23
C THR A 101 -3.28 10.57 -6.12
N ILE A 102 -2.40 11.40 -5.57
CA ILE A 102 -1.14 11.79 -6.19
C ILE A 102 -0.01 11.65 -5.18
N HIS A 103 1.10 11.04 -5.59
CA HIS A 103 2.36 11.14 -4.87
C HIS A 103 3.15 12.27 -5.51
N ALA A 104 3.47 13.31 -4.75
CA ALA A 104 4.00 14.56 -5.28
C ALA A 104 5.20 15.06 -4.46
N SER A 105 6.22 15.50 -5.18
CA SER A 105 7.45 16.02 -4.58
C SER A 105 7.33 17.49 -4.15
N VAL A 106 7.84 17.81 -2.96
CA VAL A 106 7.81 19.13 -2.34
C VAL A 106 9.21 19.76 -2.29
N THR A 107 9.39 20.80 -3.10
CA THR A 107 10.66 21.54 -3.23
C THR A 107 10.66 22.86 -2.49
N ARG A 108 9.48 23.45 -2.28
CA ARG A 108 9.29 24.71 -1.55
C ARG A 108 7.99 24.62 -0.76
N LEU A 109 7.94 25.26 0.40
CA LEU A 109 6.74 25.28 1.24
C LEU A 109 5.76 26.38 0.81
N ASP A 110 6.25 27.49 0.26
CA ASP A 110 5.43 28.69 0.00
C ASP A 110 4.39 28.50 -1.11
N ASP A 111 4.63 27.60 -2.06
CA ASP A 111 3.67 27.26 -3.12
C ASP A 111 2.83 26.00 -2.83
N TYR A 112 3.15 25.27 -1.76
CA TYR A 112 2.57 23.96 -1.51
C TYR A 112 1.21 24.02 -0.81
N GLU A 113 0.93 25.09 -0.08
CA GLU A 113 -0.38 25.33 0.52
C GLU A 113 -1.49 25.36 -0.53
N ALA A 114 -1.32 26.18 -1.58
CA ALA A 114 -2.28 26.29 -2.67
C ALA A 114 -2.47 24.96 -3.42
N PHE A 115 -1.41 24.15 -3.52
CA PHE A 115 -1.48 22.83 -4.13
C PHE A 115 -2.36 21.87 -3.31
N LEU A 116 -2.20 21.85 -1.98
CA LEU A 116 -3.03 21.01 -1.10
C LEU A 116 -4.48 21.50 -1.05
N ASP A 117 -4.72 22.82 -1.09
CA ASP A 117 -6.07 23.39 -1.14
C ASP A 117 -6.80 23.02 -2.45
N GLU A 118 -6.09 23.04 -3.58
CA GLU A 118 -6.66 22.57 -4.86
C GLU A 118 -6.91 21.06 -4.84
N ALA A 119 -6.01 20.27 -4.24
CA ALA A 119 -6.19 18.83 -4.12
C ALA A 119 -7.44 18.49 -3.28
N GLU A 120 -7.68 19.22 -2.19
CA GLU A 120 -8.91 19.12 -1.39
C GLU A 120 -10.14 19.44 -2.25
N ARG A 121 -10.11 20.58 -2.97
CA ARG A 121 -11.22 21.00 -3.85
C ARG A 121 -11.56 19.94 -4.90
N LEU A 122 -10.55 19.25 -5.41
CA LEU A 122 -10.67 18.20 -6.43
C LEU A 122 -11.00 16.81 -5.84
N GLY A 123 -10.93 16.63 -4.52
CA GLY A 123 -11.11 15.34 -3.87
C GLY A 123 -9.96 14.35 -4.12
N VAL A 124 -8.75 14.86 -4.33
CA VAL A 124 -7.53 14.07 -4.52
C VAL A 124 -6.69 14.13 -3.25
N TYR A 125 -6.28 12.96 -2.75
CA TYR A 125 -5.38 12.87 -1.60
C TYR A 125 -3.90 12.86 -2.04
N VAL A 126 -3.03 13.41 -1.20
CA VAL A 126 -1.62 13.66 -1.51
C VAL A 126 -0.70 12.86 -0.61
N LEU A 127 0.17 12.03 -1.19
CA LEU A 127 1.37 11.52 -0.54
C LEU A 127 2.51 12.50 -0.80
N SER A 128 2.94 13.25 0.21
CA SER A 128 3.94 14.30 0.05
C SER A 128 5.35 13.74 0.23
N GLU A 129 6.19 13.94 -0.77
CA GLU A 129 7.59 13.53 -0.75
C GLU A 129 8.51 14.74 -0.51
N GLN A 130 9.38 14.66 0.49
CA GLN A 130 10.08 15.83 1.01
C GLN A 130 11.48 16.05 0.40
N ASN A 131 11.79 17.30 0.04
CA ASN A 131 13.17 17.80 -0.17
C ASN A 131 13.39 19.15 0.53
N VAL A 132 12.60 19.42 1.56
CA VAL A 132 12.58 20.66 2.36
C VAL A 132 12.79 20.41 3.87
N GLY A 133 13.10 19.17 4.22
CA GLY A 133 13.15 18.68 5.60
C GLY A 133 11.79 18.13 6.03
N LEU A 134 11.76 16.85 6.40
CA LEU A 134 10.55 16.10 6.72
C LEU A 134 9.67 16.79 7.78
N LEU A 135 10.24 17.18 8.92
CA LEU A 135 9.46 17.80 10.00
C LEU A 135 9.00 19.23 9.69
N ASN A 136 9.72 19.96 8.83
CA ASN A 136 9.28 21.28 8.39
C ASN A 136 8.01 21.15 7.54
N LEU A 137 8.01 20.19 6.61
CA LEU A 137 6.86 19.86 5.77
C LEU A 137 5.66 19.42 6.60
N VAL A 138 5.86 18.44 7.50
CA VAL A 138 4.80 17.90 8.36
C VAL A 138 4.20 19.00 9.24
N ASN A 139 5.02 19.81 9.90
CA ASN A 139 4.51 20.88 10.77
C ASN A 139 3.77 21.97 9.98
N ALA A 140 4.21 22.27 8.76
CA ALA A 140 3.54 23.24 7.91
C ALA A 140 2.16 22.75 7.45
N PHE A 141 1.97 21.45 7.17
CA PHE A 141 0.80 20.99 6.42
C PHE A 141 -0.01 19.85 7.03
N LYS A 142 0.34 19.29 8.19
CA LYS A 142 -0.43 18.22 8.86
C LYS A 142 -1.89 18.53 9.17
N HIS A 143 -2.31 19.79 9.05
CA HIS A 143 -3.70 20.21 9.24
C HIS A 143 -4.50 20.25 7.93
N LYS A 144 -3.87 20.02 6.77
CA LYS A 144 -4.50 20.13 5.45
C LYS A 144 -5.33 18.88 5.11
N PRO A 145 -6.62 19.02 4.78
CA PRO A 145 -7.53 17.89 4.50
C PRO A 145 -7.08 16.94 3.38
N ALA A 146 -6.38 17.44 2.38
CA ALA A 146 -5.92 16.65 1.24
C ALA A 146 -4.70 15.75 1.55
N VAL A 147 -4.06 15.88 2.71
CA VAL A 147 -2.90 15.05 3.02
C VAL A 147 -3.36 13.60 3.24
N LEU A 148 -2.82 12.67 2.45
CA LEU A 148 -2.91 11.23 2.74
C LEU A 148 -1.84 10.87 3.76
N GLY A 149 -0.62 11.34 3.52
CA GLY A 149 0.52 11.02 4.35
C GLY A 149 1.85 11.46 3.78
N TRP A 150 2.90 10.98 4.42
CA TRP A 150 4.26 11.47 4.26
C TRP A 150 5.16 10.36 3.71
N SER A 151 5.73 10.59 2.52
CA SER A 151 6.76 9.72 1.95
C SER A 151 8.08 9.99 2.67
N ILE A 152 8.44 9.11 3.60
CA ILE A 152 9.57 9.32 4.51
C ILE A 152 10.90 8.80 3.96
N ALA A 153 10.86 7.84 3.04
CA ALA A 153 12.03 7.32 2.34
C ALA A 153 11.62 6.59 1.05
N ASP A 154 12.45 6.70 0.02
CA ASP A 154 12.28 6.04 -1.28
C ASP A 154 13.50 5.15 -1.57
N ASP A 155 13.30 4.14 -2.42
CA ASP A 155 14.28 3.10 -2.74
C ASP A 155 14.99 2.54 -1.49
N VAL A 156 14.24 2.31 -0.41
CA VAL A 156 14.80 2.04 0.93
C VAL A 156 15.70 0.80 0.97
N ASP A 157 15.51 -0.12 0.04
CA ASP A 157 16.21 -1.38 -0.03
C ASP A 157 17.34 -1.40 -1.08
N ASP A 158 17.82 -0.23 -1.52
CA ASP A 158 19.01 -0.08 -2.37
C ASP A 158 20.35 -0.25 -1.63
N GLY A 159 20.30 -0.34 -0.30
CA GLY A 159 21.46 -0.50 0.58
C GLY A 159 21.96 0.80 1.22
N THR A 160 21.39 1.96 0.86
CA THR A 160 21.76 3.27 1.41
C THR A 160 21.06 3.56 2.74
N TRP A 161 19.86 3.01 2.97
CA TRP A 161 19.07 3.24 4.16
C TRP A 161 19.22 2.13 5.22
N PRO A 162 19.72 2.45 6.42
CA PRO A 162 19.57 1.58 7.57
C PRO A 162 18.09 1.55 8.02
N PRO A 163 17.47 0.38 8.25
CA PRO A 163 16.09 0.30 8.75
C PRO A 163 15.82 1.13 10.01
N GLN A 164 16.81 1.21 10.90
CA GLN A 164 16.74 2.02 12.12
C GLN A 164 16.50 3.51 11.83
N LYS A 165 17.13 4.08 10.78
CA LYS A 165 16.92 5.48 10.40
C LYS A 165 15.51 5.72 9.86
N VAL A 166 14.98 4.77 9.08
CA VAL A 166 13.62 4.86 8.55
C VAL A 166 12.60 4.77 9.69
N LEU A 167 12.82 3.87 10.64
CA LEU A 167 12.02 3.78 11.87
C LEU A 167 12.06 5.07 12.69
N GLU A 168 13.22 5.69 12.85
CA GLU A 168 13.36 6.98 13.54
C GLU A 168 12.56 8.08 12.82
N SER A 169 12.64 8.18 11.50
CA SER A 169 11.81 9.11 10.71
C SER A 169 10.31 8.84 10.90
N HIS A 170 9.88 7.57 10.86
CA HIS A 170 8.51 7.20 11.14
C HIS A 170 8.06 7.65 12.53
N GLN A 171 8.83 7.36 13.57
CA GLN A 171 8.52 7.75 14.95
C GLN A 171 8.46 9.28 15.12
N GLN A 172 9.37 10.02 14.48
CA GLN A 172 9.36 11.49 14.49
C GLN A 172 8.10 12.05 13.84
N VAL A 173 7.68 11.49 12.70
CA VAL A 173 6.43 11.88 12.04
C VAL A 173 5.25 11.54 12.93
N LYS A 174 5.13 10.31 13.46
CA LYS A 174 4.00 9.92 14.32
C LYS A 174 3.91 10.75 15.60
N ALA A 175 5.03 11.23 16.15
CA ALA A 175 5.05 12.13 17.29
C ALA A 175 4.54 13.55 16.95
N SER A 176 4.78 14.03 15.73
CA SER A 176 4.32 15.36 15.29
C SER A 176 2.91 15.34 14.70
N ASP A 177 2.61 14.31 13.92
CA ASP A 177 1.38 14.09 13.18
C ASP A 177 0.91 12.64 13.33
N PRO A 178 0.14 12.34 14.38
CA PRO A 178 -0.40 11.01 14.58
C PRO A 178 -1.52 10.68 13.59
N ASN A 179 -2.08 11.69 12.89
CA ASN A 179 -3.31 11.58 12.11
C ASN A 179 -3.08 11.16 10.67
N HIS A 180 -1.84 11.07 10.19
CA HIS A 180 -1.54 10.64 8.83
C HIS A 180 -0.61 9.43 8.78
N ILE A 181 -0.66 8.73 7.66
CA ILE A 181 0.21 7.59 7.39
C ILE A 181 1.61 8.05 6.98
N THR A 182 2.57 7.20 7.28
CA THR A 182 3.93 7.24 6.73
C THR A 182 4.04 6.19 5.63
N TYR A 183 4.79 6.54 4.60
CA TYR A 183 4.92 5.76 3.38
C TYR A 183 6.40 5.59 3.05
N VAL A 184 6.78 4.36 2.70
CA VAL A 184 8.10 4.05 2.13
C VAL A 184 7.95 3.29 0.84
N SER A 185 8.94 3.43 -0.04
CA SER A 185 8.99 2.72 -1.32
C SER A 185 10.28 1.92 -1.44
N GLY A 186 10.19 0.74 -2.07
CA GLY A 186 11.34 -0.11 -2.39
C GLY A 186 11.01 -1.08 -3.52
N TYR A 187 11.98 -1.89 -3.96
CA TYR A 187 11.86 -2.64 -5.22
C TYR A 187 12.31 -4.11 -5.19
N SER A 188 12.90 -4.57 -4.10
CA SER A 188 13.46 -5.92 -3.93
C SER A 188 12.82 -6.68 -2.77
N GLU A 189 13.16 -7.96 -2.62
CA GLU A 189 12.71 -8.77 -1.47
C GLU A 189 13.29 -8.28 -0.14
N SER A 190 14.38 -7.48 -0.17
CA SER A 190 14.96 -6.89 1.03
C SER A 190 14.06 -5.85 1.70
N ILE A 191 12.98 -5.42 1.02
CA ILE A 191 11.95 -4.55 1.58
C ILE A 191 11.37 -5.07 2.90
N GLY A 192 11.37 -6.39 3.12
CA GLY A 192 10.90 -7.00 4.36
C GLY A 192 11.68 -6.55 5.62
N ARG A 193 12.90 -6.03 5.46
CA ARG A 193 13.69 -5.43 6.56
C ARG A 193 13.09 -4.12 7.08
N PHE A 194 12.20 -3.49 6.29
CA PHE A 194 11.54 -2.22 6.60
C PHE A 194 10.07 -2.39 7.00
N ALA A 195 9.59 -3.64 7.17
CA ALA A 195 8.20 -3.97 7.45
C ALA A 195 7.61 -3.33 8.71
N ASN A 196 8.44 -2.91 9.66
CA ASN A 196 8.03 -2.22 10.88
C ASN A 196 8.50 -0.75 10.90
N CYS A 197 8.89 -0.18 9.76
CA CYS A 197 9.47 1.14 9.67
C CYS A 197 8.52 2.20 9.11
N SER A 198 7.26 1.84 8.82
CA SER A 198 6.25 2.72 8.22
C SER A 198 4.85 2.11 8.32
N ASP A 199 3.81 2.91 8.15
CA ASP A 199 2.43 2.41 8.05
C ASP A 199 2.16 1.71 6.70
N VAL A 200 2.82 2.18 5.63
CA VAL A 200 2.68 1.64 4.27
C VAL A 200 4.04 1.31 3.65
N ILE A 201 4.16 0.09 3.12
CA ILE A 201 5.21 -0.27 2.16
C ILE A 201 4.62 -0.25 0.77
N ALA A 202 5.22 0.53 -0.11
CA ALA A 202 4.96 0.46 -1.53
C ALA A 202 6.07 -0.29 -2.25
N ILE A 203 5.69 -1.31 -3.00
CA ILE A 203 6.65 -2.18 -3.71
C ILE A 203 6.59 -1.92 -5.21
N GLN A 204 7.76 -1.62 -5.78
CA GLN A 204 7.92 -1.31 -7.20
C GLN A 204 7.97 -2.57 -8.06
N SER A 205 7.06 -2.63 -9.04
CA SER A 205 7.07 -3.64 -10.09
C SER A 205 7.12 -2.99 -11.47
N TYR A 206 8.33 -2.95 -12.04
CA TYR A 206 8.62 -2.38 -13.35
C TYR A 206 9.21 -3.42 -14.33
N PRO A 207 8.41 -4.43 -14.73
CA PRO A 207 8.90 -5.58 -15.48
C PRO A 207 9.08 -5.32 -16.98
N ILE A 208 8.52 -4.25 -17.55
CA ILE A 208 8.53 -4.00 -19.00
C ILE A 208 9.84 -3.32 -19.39
N LYS A 209 10.89 -4.12 -19.57
CA LYS A 209 12.26 -3.69 -19.93
C LYS A 209 12.62 -4.12 -21.37
N VAL A 210 13.82 -3.76 -21.84
CA VAL A 210 14.38 -4.33 -23.08
C VAL A 210 14.49 -5.85 -22.94
N GLY A 211 14.03 -6.58 -23.95
CA GLY A 211 14.12 -8.04 -23.99
C GLY A 211 12.95 -8.73 -23.27
N LYS A 212 13.23 -9.53 -22.23
CA LYS A 212 12.21 -10.34 -21.56
C LYS A 212 11.55 -9.56 -20.43
N ALA A 213 10.29 -9.18 -20.65
CA ALA A 213 9.42 -8.70 -19.59
C ALA A 213 8.93 -9.89 -18.74
N GLU A 214 9.19 -9.84 -17.43
CA GLU A 214 8.75 -10.87 -16.48
C GLU A 214 7.50 -10.37 -15.74
N LEU A 215 6.37 -10.33 -16.45
CA LEU A 215 5.13 -9.72 -15.95
C LEU A 215 4.61 -10.38 -14.66
N SER A 216 4.87 -11.68 -14.50
CA SER A 216 4.52 -12.48 -13.31
C SER A 216 5.23 -12.01 -12.03
N SER A 217 6.33 -11.26 -12.15
CA SER A 217 7.05 -10.72 -11.00
C SER A 217 6.22 -9.72 -10.19
N THR A 218 5.16 -9.15 -10.76
CA THR A 218 4.26 -8.24 -10.04
C THR A 218 3.56 -8.94 -8.89
N TYR A 219 2.94 -10.10 -9.13
CA TYR A 219 2.27 -10.85 -8.08
C TYR A 219 3.24 -11.27 -6.97
N SER A 220 4.43 -11.78 -7.33
CA SER A 220 5.39 -12.25 -6.34
C SER A 220 5.93 -11.13 -5.46
N LYS A 221 6.32 -9.99 -6.05
CA LYS A 221 6.82 -8.83 -5.30
C LYS A 221 5.78 -8.27 -4.34
N VAL A 222 4.54 -8.10 -4.82
CA VAL A 222 3.44 -7.58 -3.97
C VAL A 222 3.13 -8.56 -2.84
N SER A 223 3.13 -9.88 -3.11
CA SER A 223 2.91 -10.88 -2.07
C SER A 223 4.00 -10.87 -1.00
N VAL A 224 5.28 -10.77 -1.39
CA VAL A 224 6.41 -10.67 -0.45
C VAL A 224 6.29 -9.44 0.45
N ALA A 225 5.96 -8.28 -0.12
CA ALA A 225 5.78 -7.05 0.66
C ALA A 225 4.56 -7.12 1.59
N ARG A 226 3.42 -7.66 1.11
CA ARG A 226 2.22 -7.92 1.91
C ARG A 226 2.54 -8.79 3.11
N ASP A 227 3.16 -9.94 2.90
CA ASP A 227 3.44 -10.92 3.96
C ASP A 227 4.43 -10.39 4.99
N ALA A 228 5.35 -9.52 4.56
CA ALA A 228 6.26 -8.85 5.47
C ALA A 228 5.52 -7.84 6.37
N ILE A 229 4.73 -6.94 5.79
CA ILE A 229 4.12 -5.82 6.52
C ILE A 229 2.87 -6.22 7.32
N ALA A 230 2.14 -7.25 6.91
CA ALA A 230 0.94 -7.73 7.61
C ALA A 230 1.22 -8.13 9.07
N LYS A 231 2.46 -8.53 9.39
CA LYS A 231 2.90 -8.84 10.77
C LYS A 231 2.85 -7.64 11.71
N PHE A 232 2.79 -6.44 11.15
CA PHE A 232 2.80 -5.16 11.85
C PHE A 232 1.53 -4.34 11.57
N ASN A 233 0.48 -4.98 11.04
CA ASN A 233 -0.80 -4.33 10.69
C ASN A 233 -0.65 -3.16 9.69
N GLY A 234 0.41 -3.16 8.87
CA GLY A 234 0.60 -2.15 7.83
C GLY A 234 -0.06 -2.54 6.51
N ALA A 235 -0.05 -1.61 5.56
CA ALA A 235 -0.61 -1.81 4.22
C ALA A 235 0.48 -1.97 3.16
N VAL A 236 0.19 -2.79 2.15
CA VAL A 236 1.00 -2.82 0.93
C VAL A 236 0.32 -2.01 -0.18
N TYR A 237 1.03 -1.05 -0.74
CA TYR A 237 0.65 -0.42 -2.01
C TYR A 237 1.53 -0.98 -3.14
N ALA A 238 1.01 -1.02 -4.37
CA ALA A 238 1.80 -1.42 -5.52
C ALA A 238 2.18 -0.20 -6.36
N ASN A 239 3.49 -0.05 -6.59
CA ASN A 239 4.02 0.94 -7.51
C ASN A 239 4.22 0.29 -8.89
N LEU A 240 3.34 0.61 -9.84
CA LEU A 240 3.23 -0.12 -11.11
C LEU A 240 3.68 0.71 -12.31
N GLN A 241 4.32 0.07 -13.29
CA GLN A 241 4.90 0.76 -14.44
C GLN A 241 3.86 1.28 -15.45
N THR A 242 3.90 2.59 -15.69
CA THR A 242 3.28 3.28 -16.83
C THR A 242 4.28 4.05 -17.67
N PHE A 243 5.57 3.97 -17.35
CA PHE A 243 6.67 4.65 -18.07
C PHE A 243 7.46 3.73 -19.00
N ASN A 244 8.24 4.35 -19.90
CA ASN A 244 9.27 3.69 -20.70
C ASN A 244 10.68 3.92 -20.12
N TRP A 245 11.44 2.86 -19.83
CA TRP A 245 12.81 2.96 -19.31
C TRP A 245 13.80 3.77 -20.16
N SER A 246 13.53 4.01 -21.45
CA SER A 246 14.43 4.77 -22.31
C SER A 246 14.64 6.22 -21.82
N PHE A 247 13.70 6.80 -21.05
CA PHE A 247 13.86 8.14 -20.48
C PHE A 247 15.06 8.25 -19.52
N THR A 248 15.50 7.12 -18.95
CA THR A 248 16.62 7.10 -17.99
C THR A 248 17.99 7.35 -18.64
N ASN A 249 18.07 7.38 -19.98
CA ASN A 249 19.30 7.51 -20.76
C ASN A 249 20.37 6.45 -20.44
N ARG A 250 19.98 5.33 -19.82
CA ARG A 250 20.89 4.22 -19.57
C ARG A 250 21.04 3.36 -20.83
N PRO A 251 22.26 2.99 -21.25
CA PRO A 251 22.48 2.26 -22.51
C PRO A 251 21.70 0.95 -22.63
N GLU A 252 21.49 0.23 -21.52
CA GLU A 252 20.73 -1.02 -21.47
C GLU A 252 19.23 -0.86 -21.71
N TYR A 253 18.71 0.37 -21.62
CA TYR A 253 17.29 0.69 -21.79
C TYR A 253 16.99 1.53 -23.03
N LYS A 254 17.99 1.79 -23.89
CA LYS A 254 17.82 2.63 -25.09
C LYS A 254 16.66 2.19 -25.99
N ASP A 255 16.44 0.87 -26.09
CA ASP A 255 15.41 0.25 -26.95
C ASP A 255 14.16 -0.15 -26.15
N ALA A 256 14.01 0.35 -24.92
CA ALA A 256 12.84 0.05 -24.12
C ALA A 256 11.60 0.67 -24.77
N ARG A 257 10.47 -0.01 -24.60
CA ARG A 257 9.17 0.44 -25.12
C ARG A 257 8.26 0.90 -24.00
N ILE A 258 7.25 1.66 -24.40
CA ILE A 258 6.12 2.00 -23.54
C ILE A 258 5.31 0.70 -23.26
N PRO A 259 4.84 0.48 -22.02
CA PRO A 259 3.90 -0.58 -21.70
C PRO A 259 2.62 -0.49 -22.52
N THR A 260 2.09 -1.62 -22.94
CA THR A 260 0.74 -1.69 -23.51
C THR A 260 -0.30 -1.61 -22.41
N PHE A 261 -1.52 -1.18 -22.73
CA PHE A 261 -2.60 -1.17 -21.75
C PHE A 261 -2.90 -2.57 -21.18
N SER A 262 -2.86 -3.62 -22.00
CA SER A 262 -3.05 -5.00 -21.54
C SER A 262 -2.04 -5.39 -20.46
N GLU A 263 -0.78 -4.95 -20.58
CA GLU A 263 0.24 -5.19 -19.55
C GLU A 263 -0.04 -4.40 -18.27
N VAL A 264 -0.43 -3.12 -18.37
CA VAL A 264 -0.73 -2.32 -17.18
C VAL A 264 -1.97 -2.84 -16.45
N ARG A 265 -3.04 -3.18 -17.20
CA ARG A 265 -4.23 -3.81 -16.62
C ARG A 265 -3.89 -5.15 -15.96
N ASN A 266 -3.06 -5.97 -16.61
CA ASN A 266 -2.59 -7.23 -16.04
C ASN A 266 -1.79 -7.02 -14.74
N MET A 267 -0.80 -6.12 -14.72
CA MET A 267 -0.07 -5.78 -13.49
C MET A 267 -1.00 -5.29 -12.37
N THR A 268 -2.00 -4.45 -12.73
CA THR A 268 -2.98 -3.92 -11.77
C THR A 268 -3.74 -5.06 -11.10
N TYR A 269 -4.34 -5.96 -11.87
CA TYR A 269 -5.10 -7.07 -11.29
C TYR A 269 -4.22 -8.15 -10.65
N GLN A 270 -2.97 -8.32 -11.07
CA GLN A 270 -2.00 -9.13 -10.33
C GLN A 270 -1.73 -8.54 -8.94
N ALA A 271 -1.53 -7.22 -8.84
CA ALA A 271 -1.32 -6.55 -7.56
C ALA A 271 -2.54 -6.68 -6.64
N LEU A 272 -3.76 -6.56 -7.19
CA LEU A 272 -5.00 -6.78 -6.45
C LEU A 272 -5.11 -8.22 -5.92
N LEU A 273 -4.87 -9.23 -6.78
CA LEU A 273 -4.84 -10.63 -6.36
C LEU A 273 -3.76 -10.90 -5.31
N ALA A 274 -2.63 -10.19 -5.37
CA ALA A 274 -1.57 -10.27 -4.38
C ALA A 274 -1.89 -9.52 -3.08
N GLY A 275 -3.04 -8.85 -2.96
CA GLY A 275 -3.50 -8.19 -1.75
C GLY A 275 -3.06 -6.72 -1.60
N ALA A 276 -2.67 -6.05 -2.69
CA ALA A 276 -2.44 -4.60 -2.65
C ALA A 276 -3.70 -3.84 -2.21
N LYS A 277 -3.51 -2.89 -1.29
CA LYS A 277 -4.57 -2.02 -0.75
C LYS A 277 -4.54 -0.59 -1.29
N GLY A 278 -3.62 -0.34 -2.23
CA GLY A 278 -3.55 0.86 -3.05
C GLY A 278 -2.65 0.63 -4.27
N ILE A 279 -2.87 1.38 -5.34
CA ILE A 279 -2.07 1.36 -6.57
C ILE A 279 -1.64 2.79 -6.90
N ILE A 280 -0.33 3.02 -6.96
CA ILE A 280 0.24 4.30 -7.41
C ILE A 280 1.13 4.01 -8.62
N TYR A 281 0.71 4.40 -9.80
CA TYR A 281 1.48 4.15 -11.02
C TYR A 281 2.72 5.05 -11.07
N TYR A 282 3.88 4.45 -11.32
CA TYR A 282 5.08 5.17 -11.69
C TYR A 282 5.18 5.18 -13.22
N ALA A 283 5.20 6.31 -13.91
CA ALA A 283 4.91 7.66 -13.39
C ALA A 283 3.95 8.40 -14.32
N TYR A 284 3.26 9.39 -13.76
CA TYR A 284 2.61 10.45 -14.52
C TYR A 284 3.67 11.37 -15.14
N HIS A 285 4.65 11.78 -14.34
CA HIS A 285 5.79 12.59 -14.81
C HIS A 285 7.07 12.25 -14.03
N ASP A 286 8.19 12.13 -14.75
CA ASP A 286 9.55 12.04 -14.20
C ASP A 286 10.60 12.38 -15.26
N ARG A 287 11.39 13.43 -15.02
CA ARG A 287 12.50 13.87 -15.90
C ARG A 287 12.07 14.01 -17.37
N GLY A 288 12.39 13.02 -18.20
CA GLY A 288 12.09 13.00 -19.64
C GLY A 288 10.82 12.23 -19.99
N TRP A 289 10.05 11.80 -18.97
CA TRP A 289 8.80 11.08 -19.13
C TRP A 289 7.62 11.94 -18.70
N HIS A 290 6.60 12.00 -19.55
CA HIS A 290 5.31 12.61 -19.27
C HIS A 290 4.22 11.73 -19.92
N LEU A 291 3.38 11.11 -19.09
CA LEU A 291 2.42 10.09 -19.52
C LEU A 291 1.40 10.61 -20.56
N PRO A 292 0.83 11.82 -20.45
CA PRO A 292 -0.04 12.41 -21.46
C PRO A 292 0.55 12.49 -22.87
N ASP A 293 1.88 12.59 -23.02
CA ASP A 293 2.54 12.60 -24.34
C ASP A 293 2.37 11.23 -25.04
N SER A 294 2.17 10.16 -24.26
CA SER A 294 1.79 8.82 -24.75
C SER A 294 0.27 8.70 -24.86
N SER A 295 -0.33 9.46 -25.78
CA SER A 295 -1.78 9.69 -25.89
C SER A 295 -2.65 8.42 -25.84
N ASN A 296 -2.20 7.32 -26.46
CA ASN A 296 -2.93 6.04 -26.43
C ASN A 296 -2.94 5.42 -25.03
N LEU A 297 -1.77 5.27 -24.40
CA LEU A 297 -1.69 4.66 -23.06
C LEU A 297 -2.44 5.52 -22.04
N TRP A 298 -2.27 6.85 -22.08
CA TRP A 298 -2.98 7.74 -21.15
C TRP A 298 -4.49 7.61 -21.30
N LYS A 299 -5.00 7.65 -22.53
CA LYS A 299 -6.43 7.47 -22.82
C LYS A 299 -6.95 6.13 -22.28
N GLU A 300 -6.22 5.05 -22.48
CA GLU A 300 -6.65 3.72 -22.04
C GLU A 300 -6.59 3.57 -20.51
N LEU A 301 -5.60 4.16 -19.83
CA LEU A 301 -5.51 4.13 -18.36
C LEU A 301 -6.70 4.77 -17.67
N LYS A 302 -7.29 5.83 -18.25
CA LYS A 302 -8.54 6.43 -17.74
C LYS A 302 -9.69 5.41 -17.65
N SER A 303 -9.68 4.36 -18.48
CA SER A 303 -10.68 3.29 -18.43
C SER A 303 -10.55 2.37 -17.20
N LEU A 304 -9.43 2.39 -16.47
CA LEU A 304 -9.29 1.63 -15.23
C LEU A 304 -9.98 2.29 -14.03
N VAL A 305 -10.18 3.61 -14.05
CA VAL A 305 -10.88 4.32 -12.96
C VAL A 305 -12.26 3.71 -12.66
N PRO A 306 -13.18 3.57 -13.64
CA PRO A 306 -14.47 2.94 -13.37
C PRO A 306 -14.35 1.45 -13.00
N GLU A 307 -13.34 0.73 -13.51
CA GLU A 307 -13.11 -0.66 -13.12
C GLU A 307 -12.74 -0.78 -11.65
N ILE A 308 -11.70 -0.05 -11.21
CA ILE A 308 -11.22 -0.06 -9.84
C ILE A 308 -12.32 0.42 -8.90
N LYS A 309 -13.00 1.52 -9.23
CA LYS A 309 -14.14 2.01 -8.44
C LYS A 309 -15.23 0.94 -8.25
N ALA A 310 -15.52 0.14 -9.27
CA ALA A 310 -16.54 -0.90 -9.20
C ALA A 310 -16.12 -2.12 -8.36
N VAL A 311 -14.82 -2.41 -8.25
CA VAL A 311 -14.30 -3.54 -7.45
C VAL A 311 -13.84 -3.14 -6.06
N SER A 312 -13.57 -1.85 -5.78
CA SER A 312 -13.00 -1.37 -4.51
C SER A 312 -13.76 -1.86 -3.28
N SER A 313 -15.09 -1.86 -3.28
CA SER A 313 -15.86 -2.34 -2.12
C SER A 313 -15.57 -3.81 -1.82
N SER A 314 -15.53 -4.67 -2.85
CA SER A 314 -15.16 -6.08 -2.69
C SER A 314 -13.70 -6.25 -2.22
N LEU A 315 -12.78 -5.43 -2.75
CA LEU A 315 -11.35 -5.49 -2.37
C LEU A 315 -11.08 -5.08 -0.92
N LEU A 316 -11.89 -4.15 -0.41
CA LEU A 316 -11.76 -3.60 0.93
C LEU A 316 -12.58 -4.41 1.95
N GLU A 317 -13.80 -4.80 1.63
CA GLU A 317 -14.74 -5.37 2.61
C GLU A 317 -14.97 -6.88 2.45
N GLY A 318 -14.54 -7.47 1.33
CA GLY A 318 -14.76 -8.87 1.02
C GLY A 318 -13.71 -9.81 1.61
N ASP A 319 -14.14 -11.00 1.99
CA ASP A 319 -13.26 -12.09 2.41
C ASP A 319 -12.52 -12.65 1.19
N PHE A 320 -11.23 -12.33 1.09
CA PHE A 320 -10.39 -12.80 -0.01
C PHE A 320 -9.97 -14.26 0.14
N ARG A 321 -10.02 -15.01 -0.96
CA ARG A 321 -9.46 -16.35 -1.09
C ARG A 321 -8.75 -16.48 -2.42
N GLU A 322 -7.48 -16.89 -2.38
CA GLU A 322 -6.76 -17.32 -3.57
C GLU A 322 -7.34 -18.64 -4.10
N ILE A 323 -7.42 -18.77 -5.41
CA ILE A 323 -7.89 -19.99 -6.08
C ILE A 323 -6.71 -20.62 -6.82
N ASN A 324 -6.35 -21.84 -6.43
CA ASN A 324 -5.38 -22.63 -7.18
C ASN A 324 -6.02 -23.13 -8.48
N THR A 325 -5.60 -22.54 -9.60
CA THR A 325 -6.10 -22.90 -10.93
C THR A 325 -5.50 -24.21 -11.45
N GLY A 326 -4.34 -24.64 -10.91
CA GLY A 326 -3.53 -25.72 -11.48
C GLY A 326 -2.91 -25.41 -12.84
N VAL A 327 -3.09 -24.19 -13.37
CA VAL A 327 -2.64 -23.78 -14.70
C VAL A 327 -1.47 -22.80 -14.57
N LYS A 328 -0.34 -23.14 -15.21
CA LYS A 328 0.85 -22.28 -15.21
C LYS A 328 0.51 -20.90 -15.76
N ASN A 329 1.02 -19.85 -15.09
CA ASN A 329 0.84 -18.44 -15.46
C ASN A 329 -0.61 -17.93 -15.35
N VAL A 330 -1.51 -18.67 -14.70
CA VAL A 330 -2.87 -18.21 -14.41
C VAL A 330 -3.06 -18.01 -12.91
N LEU A 331 -3.33 -16.77 -12.53
CA LEU A 331 -3.67 -16.38 -11.16
C LEU A 331 -5.19 -16.21 -11.07
N ALA A 332 -5.78 -16.64 -9.95
CA ALA A 332 -7.20 -16.44 -9.70
C ALA A 332 -7.47 -16.20 -8.22
N GLY A 333 -8.53 -15.45 -7.94
CA GLY A 333 -8.96 -15.18 -6.58
C GLY A 333 -10.40 -14.69 -6.54
N ILE A 334 -11.00 -14.84 -5.38
CA ILE A 334 -12.38 -14.48 -5.11
C ILE A 334 -12.48 -13.63 -3.84
N TRP A 335 -13.28 -12.58 -3.89
CA TRP A 335 -13.70 -11.81 -2.72
C TRP A 335 -15.17 -12.12 -2.47
N VAL A 336 -15.47 -12.67 -1.30
CA VAL A 336 -16.83 -13.03 -0.90
C VAL A 336 -17.36 -12.00 0.09
N SER A 337 -18.54 -11.45 -0.20
CA SER A 337 -19.35 -10.65 0.70
C SER A 337 -20.73 -11.30 0.82
N LYS A 338 -21.53 -10.94 1.83
CA LYS A 338 -22.79 -11.63 2.22
C LYS A 338 -23.58 -12.24 1.05
N ASP A 339 -23.98 -11.42 0.08
CA ASP A 339 -24.83 -11.84 -1.04
C ASP A 339 -24.16 -11.70 -2.42
N GLN A 340 -22.86 -11.37 -2.45
CA GLN A 340 -22.14 -11.08 -3.69
C GLN A 340 -20.70 -11.56 -3.61
N ALA A 341 -20.20 -12.13 -4.71
CA ALA A 341 -18.77 -12.39 -4.83
C ALA A 341 -18.20 -11.78 -6.12
N LEU A 342 -16.93 -11.41 -6.05
CA LEU A 342 -16.13 -10.93 -7.16
C LEU A 342 -15.06 -11.98 -7.42
N THR A 343 -14.93 -12.48 -8.65
CA THR A 343 -13.78 -13.30 -9.03
C THR A 343 -12.97 -12.62 -10.11
N VAL A 344 -11.65 -12.68 -9.96
CA VAL A 344 -10.66 -12.19 -10.92
C VAL A 344 -9.80 -13.35 -11.36
N ILE A 345 -9.53 -13.44 -12.66
CA ILE A 345 -8.65 -14.44 -13.26
C ILE A 345 -7.72 -13.72 -14.24
N VAL A 346 -6.42 -13.96 -14.13
CA VAL A 346 -5.37 -13.27 -14.88
C VAL A 346 -4.48 -14.30 -15.56
N ASN A 347 -4.34 -14.22 -16.89
CA ASN A 347 -3.27 -14.91 -17.62
C ASN A 347 -2.08 -13.96 -17.76
N ASN A 348 -0.97 -14.21 -17.05
CA ASN A 348 0.24 -13.38 -17.11
C ASN A 348 1.26 -13.86 -18.16
N SER A 349 0.87 -14.78 -19.04
CA SER A 349 1.67 -15.25 -20.17
C SER A 349 1.63 -14.27 -21.35
N TYR A 350 2.78 -14.08 -22.01
CA TYR A 350 2.88 -13.33 -23.27
C TYR A 350 2.55 -14.15 -24.52
N LYS A 351 2.49 -15.48 -24.40
CA LYS A 351 2.51 -16.38 -25.57
C LYS A 351 1.42 -17.42 -25.57
N ASN A 352 1.09 -17.92 -24.39
CA ASN A 352 0.25 -19.10 -24.27
C ASN A 352 -1.17 -18.69 -23.86
N ASN A 353 -2.14 -19.16 -24.61
CA ASN A 353 -3.51 -19.25 -24.16
C ASN A 353 -3.57 -20.21 -22.95
N ALA A 354 -4.57 -20.02 -22.10
CA ALA A 354 -4.83 -20.90 -20.97
C ALA A 354 -6.30 -21.34 -20.96
N GLU A 355 -6.54 -22.62 -20.76
CA GLU A 355 -7.86 -23.15 -20.40
C GLU A 355 -7.93 -23.28 -18.89
N VAL A 356 -8.95 -22.72 -18.27
CA VAL A 356 -9.10 -22.74 -16.81
C VAL A 356 -10.52 -23.14 -16.43
N ALA A 357 -10.64 -23.89 -15.34
CA ALA A 357 -11.88 -24.18 -14.66
C ALA A 357 -11.66 -23.96 -13.16
N ILE A 358 -12.34 -22.98 -12.57
CA ILE A 358 -12.26 -22.70 -11.14
C ILE A 358 -13.55 -23.15 -10.44
N GLU A 359 -13.40 -23.81 -9.30
CA GLU A 359 -14.54 -24.15 -8.44
C GLU A 359 -15.14 -22.87 -7.87
N LEU A 360 -16.46 -22.74 -7.96
CA LEU A 360 -17.18 -21.64 -7.33
C LEU A 360 -17.66 -22.06 -5.93
N PRO A 361 -17.86 -21.10 -5.01
CA PRO A 361 -18.54 -21.38 -3.75
C PRO A 361 -19.91 -22.03 -3.97
N VAL A 362 -20.33 -22.89 -3.03
CA VAL A 362 -21.64 -23.55 -3.08
C VAL A 362 -22.75 -22.51 -3.20
N GLY A 363 -23.70 -22.78 -4.10
CA GLY A 363 -24.86 -21.93 -4.31
C GLY A 363 -24.69 -20.90 -5.43
N ILE A 364 -23.48 -20.63 -5.93
CA ILE A 364 -23.30 -19.73 -7.08
C ILE A 364 -23.80 -20.41 -8.35
N SER A 365 -24.82 -19.84 -8.98
CA SER A 365 -25.41 -20.36 -10.22
C SER A 365 -25.09 -19.48 -11.43
N GLU A 366 -24.67 -18.22 -11.23
CA GLU A 366 -24.44 -17.27 -12.31
C GLU A 366 -23.12 -16.47 -12.16
N ALA A 367 -22.41 -16.27 -13.27
CA ALA A 367 -21.27 -15.37 -13.37
C ALA A 367 -21.52 -14.34 -14.48
N ARG A 368 -21.46 -13.05 -14.14
CA ARG A 368 -21.66 -11.94 -15.10
C ARG A 368 -20.36 -11.16 -15.28
N PRO A 369 -19.85 -11.01 -16.51
CA PRO A 369 -18.73 -10.12 -16.80
C PRO A 369 -19.03 -8.71 -16.30
N MET A 370 -18.09 -8.08 -15.61
CA MET A 370 -18.35 -6.77 -14.99
C MET A 370 -18.20 -5.58 -15.94
N PHE A 371 -17.41 -5.71 -17.00
CA PHE A 371 -16.97 -4.57 -17.80
C PHE A 371 -17.19 -4.79 -19.29
N GLN A 372 -17.89 -3.85 -19.92
CA GLN A 372 -18.11 -3.84 -21.35
C GLN A 372 -16.78 -3.68 -22.09
N GLY A 373 -16.60 -4.41 -23.20
CA GLY A 373 -15.37 -4.36 -24.00
C GLY A 373 -14.18 -5.07 -23.34
N ARG A 374 -14.39 -5.80 -22.24
CA ARG A 374 -13.39 -6.67 -21.62
C ARG A 374 -13.68 -8.15 -21.92
N PRO A 375 -12.67 -9.03 -21.81
CA PRO A 375 -12.85 -10.45 -21.97
C PRO A 375 -14.00 -11.00 -21.09
N SER A 376 -14.89 -11.76 -21.71
CA SER A 376 -16.18 -12.21 -21.15
C SER A 376 -16.57 -13.64 -21.54
N GLY A 377 -15.63 -14.39 -22.13
CA GLY A 377 -15.89 -15.70 -22.74
C GLY A 377 -15.97 -16.90 -21.80
N MET A 378 -16.12 -16.71 -20.48
CA MET A 378 -16.23 -17.83 -19.53
C MET A 378 -17.70 -18.11 -19.17
N SER A 379 -17.98 -19.37 -18.83
CA SER A 379 -19.33 -19.84 -18.52
C SER A 379 -19.36 -20.68 -17.25
N VAL A 380 -20.49 -20.63 -16.54
CA VAL A 380 -20.73 -21.48 -15.36
C VAL A 380 -21.32 -22.81 -15.81
N LYS A 381 -20.68 -23.92 -15.42
CA LYS A 381 -21.19 -25.27 -15.63
C LYS A 381 -20.77 -26.16 -14.47
N GLU A 382 -21.73 -26.91 -13.92
CA GLU A 382 -21.48 -27.90 -12.86
C GLU A 382 -20.73 -27.31 -11.64
N GLY A 383 -21.08 -26.08 -11.24
CA GLY A 383 -20.43 -25.41 -10.10
C GLY A 383 -19.06 -24.80 -10.39
N LYS A 384 -18.61 -24.80 -11.66
CA LYS A 384 -17.31 -24.24 -12.07
C LYS A 384 -17.49 -23.09 -13.05
N LEU A 385 -16.67 -22.05 -12.92
CA LEU A 385 -16.49 -21.05 -13.96
C LEU A 385 -15.35 -21.50 -14.87
N SER A 386 -15.66 -21.80 -16.14
CA SER A 386 -14.72 -22.38 -17.10
C SER A 386 -14.62 -21.58 -18.39
N GLY A 387 -13.44 -21.54 -18.99
CA GLY A 387 -13.23 -20.96 -20.31
C GLY A 387 -11.75 -20.74 -20.64
N SER A 388 -11.51 -20.10 -21.79
CA SER A 388 -10.18 -19.78 -22.28
C SER A 388 -9.80 -18.33 -21.99
N LEU A 389 -8.50 -18.11 -21.76
CA LEU A 389 -7.88 -16.80 -21.63
C LEU A 389 -6.74 -16.68 -22.65
N ASN A 390 -6.79 -15.66 -23.49
CA ASN A 390 -5.68 -15.29 -24.36
C ASN A 390 -4.52 -14.71 -23.52
N PRO A 391 -3.30 -14.60 -24.08
CA PRO A 391 -2.17 -13.93 -23.45
C PRO A 391 -2.56 -12.57 -22.89
N LEU A 392 -2.10 -12.29 -21.66
CA LEU A 392 -2.31 -11.03 -20.94
C LEU A 392 -3.75 -10.72 -20.53
N GLU A 393 -4.74 -11.57 -20.85
CA GLU A 393 -6.13 -11.29 -20.51
C GLU A 393 -6.40 -11.29 -19.01
N VAL A 394 -7.33 -10.41 -18.64
CA VAL A 394 -7.87 -10.34 -17.29
C VAL A 394 -9.39 -10.39 -17.37
N HIS A 395 -9.92 -11.37 -16.66
CA HIS A 395 -11.32 -11.73 -16.56
C HIS A 395 -11.84 -11.30 -15.19
N VAL A 396 -12.97 -10.57 -15.16
CA VAL A 396 -13.56 -10.06 -13.92
C VAL A 396 -15.06 -10.31 -13.95
N TYR A 397 -15.53 -11.10 -13.00
CA TYR A 397 -16.93 -11.52 -12.93
C TYR A 397 -17.52 -11.20 -11.56
N SER A 398 -18.75 -10.67 -11.59
CA SER A 398 -19.64 -10.71 -10.43
C SER A 398 -20.34 -12.05 -10.39
N LEU A 399 -20.42 -12.64 -9.20
CA LEU A 399 -21.01 -13.93 -8.93
C LEU A 399 -22.22 -13.73 -8.04
N LYS A 400 -23.31 -14.42 -8.37
CA LYS A 400 -24.56 -14.40 -7.61
C LYS A 400 -25.00 -15.83 -7.33
N ALA A 401 -25.58 -16.02 -6.14
CA ALA A 401 -26.25 -17.24 -5.77
C ALA A 401 -27.44 -17.51 -6.70
#